data_AF-A0A317CLC7-F1
#
_entry.id   AF-A0A317CLC7-F1
#
_cell.length_a   1.000
_cell.length_b   1.000
_cell.length_c   1.000
_cell.angle_alpha   90.00
_cell.angle_beta   90.00
_cell.angle_gamma   90.00
#
_symmetry.space_group_name_H-M   'P 1'
#
loop_
_entity.id
_entity.type
_entity.pdbx_description
1 polymer ?
#
loop_
_entity_poly.entity_id
_entity_poly.type
_entity_poly.pdbx_seq_one_letter_code
_entity_poly.pdbx_strand_id
1 'polypeptide(L)'
;MATARLDIRLDEEIKSKAEKASALLGLKSLTEYVVRLMDEDSTQVISEHETITLKDDVFDEFMAACEKAKAPNQALLDAVAFSDEQGFK
;
A
#
# COMPACT_ATOMS: atom_id res chain seq x y z
N MET A 1 20.58 8.67 8.95
CA MET A 1 20.03 9.32 10.16
C MET A 1 18.57 9.61 9.90
N ALA A 2 17.66 9.21 10.79
CA ALA A 2 16.25 9.59 10.68
C ALA A 2 16.07 11.05 11.12
N THR A 3 15.44 11.87 10.29
CA THR A 3 15.22 13.30 10.52
C THR A 3 13.76 13.64 10.83
N ALA A 4 12.83 12.77 10.44
CA ALA A 4 11.41 12.90 10.74
C ALA A 4 11.10 12.40 12.16
N ARG A 5 10.09 13.01 12.80
CA ARG A 5 9.66 12.70 14.17
C ARG A 5 8.17 12.39 14.18
N LEU A 6 7.80 11.46 15.06
CA LEU A 6 6.41 11.11 15.35
C LEU A 6 6.20 11.25 16.86
N ASP A 7 5.30 12.14 17.26
CA ASP A 7 4.92 12.33 18.67
C ASP A 7 3.64 11.54 18.96
N ILE A 8 3.73 10.56 19.86
CA ILE A 8 2.63 9.64 20.20
C ILE A 8 2.28 9.78 21.69
N ARG A 9 0.99 9.79 22.00
CA ARG A 9 0.48 9.56 23.35
C ARG A 9 0.01 8.12 23.48
N LEU A 10 0.46 7.45 24.53
CA LEU A 10 0.13 6.05 24.80
C LEU A 10 -0.39 5.93 26.22
N ASP A 11 -1.37 5.06 26.42
CA ASP A 11 -1.75 4.63 27.76
C ASP A 11 -0.62 3.77 28.37
N GLU A 12 -0.52 3.80 29.70
CA GLU A 12 0.54 3.11 30.44
C GLU A 12 0.58 1.60 30.14
N GLU A 13 -0.59 0.97 30.00
CA GLU A 13 -0.70 -0.45 29.67
C GLU A 13 -0.11 -0.78 28.28
N ILE A 14 -0.39 0.06 27.29
CA ILE A 14 0.11 -0.11 25.92
C ILE A 14 1.63 0.04 25.91
N LYS A 15 2.14 1.08 26.60
CA LYS A 15 3.57 1.33 26.73
C LYS A 15 4.28 0.15 27.40
N SER A 16 3.75 -0.35 28.51
CA SER A 16 4.35 -1.49 29.24
C SER A 16 4.41 -2.76 28.39
N LYS A 17 3.35 -3.07 27.62
CA LYS A 17 3.34 -4.20 26.69
C LYS A 17 4.40 -4.05 25.59
N ALA A 18 4.51 -2.86 25.01
CA ALA A 18 5.47 -2.59 23.94
C ALA A 18 6.93 -2.64 24.44
N GLU A 19 7.21 -2.13 25.65
CA GLU A 19 8.53 -2.23 26.29
C GLU A 19 8.91 -3.69 26.57
N LYS A 20 7.97 -4.48 27.09
CA LYS A 20 8.17 -5.92 27.31
C LYS A 20 8.46 -6.65 26.00
N ALA A 21 7.70 -6.37 24.94
CA ALA A 21 7.91 -6.96 23.63
C ALA A 21 9.29 -6.57 23.04
N SER A 22 9.66 -5.29 23.14
CA SER A 22 10.99 -4.81 22.74
C SER A 22 12.11 -5.56 23.46
N ALA A 23 12.00 -5.74 24.77
CA ALA A 23 12.99 -6.47 25.57
C ALA A 23 13.09 -7.95 25.19
N LEU A 24 11.94 -8.62 24.97
CA LEU A 24 11.89 -10.03 24.57
C LEU A 24 12.50 -10.27 23.18
N LEU A 25 12.39 -9.28 22.28
CA LEU A 25 12.95 -9.35 20.94
C LEU A 25 14.42 -8.88 20.88
N GLY A 26 15.02 -8.51 22.02
CA GLY A 26 16.40 -8.07 22.10
C GLY A 26 16.68 -6.72 21.44
N LEU A 27 15.65 -5.89 21.27
CA LEU A 27 15.78 -4.57 20.66
C LEU A 27 16.33 -3.55 21.66
N LYS A 28 17.04 -2.55 21.15
CA LYS A 28 17.78 -1.59 21.98
C LYS A 28 16.86 -0.57 22.64
N SER A 29 15.67 -0.34 22.08
CA SER A 29 14.72 0.65 22.59
C SER A 29 13.30 0.41 22.12
N LEU A 30 12.33 0.95 22.88
CA LEU A 30 10.94 1.03 22.47
C LEU A 30 10.76 1.72 21.11
N THR A 31 11.57 2.76 20.83
CA THR A 31 11.53 3.45 19.54
C THR A 31 11.89 2.52 18.38
N GLU A 32 12.92 1.69 18.53
CA GLU A 32 13.30 0.71 17.51
C GLU A 32 12.18 -0.30 17.26
N TYR A 33 11.52 -0.77 18.31
CA TYR A 33 10.37 -1.67 18.21
C TYR A 33 9.19 -1.04 17.45
N VAL A 34 8.82 0.20 17.81
CA VAL A 34 7.70 0.91 17.18
C VAL A 34 8.00 1.24 15.72
N VAL A 35 9.21 1.73 15.41
CA VAL A 35 9.59 2.04 14.02
C VAL A 35 9.55 0.79 13.16
N ARG A 36 10.05 -0.35 13.67
CA ARG A 36 10.01 -1.61 12.91
C ARG A 36 8.58 -2.10 12.67
N LEU A 37 7.73 -2.07 13.71
CA LEU A 37 6.31 -2.42 13.55
C LEU A 37 5.60 -1.53 12.52
N MET A 38 5.85 -0.22 12.57
CA MET A 38 5.27 0.72 11.62
C MET A 38 5.72 0.44 10.19
N ASP A 39 7.01 0.13 9.98
CA ASP A 39 7.56 -0.20 8.67
C ASP A 39 6.95 -1.50 8.11
N GLU A 40 6.88 -2.54 8.93
CA GLU A 40 6.29 -3.84 8.57
C GLU A 40 4.79 -3.71 8.24
N ASP A 41 4.01 -3.08 9.12
CA ASP A 41 2.56 -2.91 8.96
C ASP A 41 2.24 -2.02 7.76
N SER A 42 2.91 -0.87 7.61
CA SER A 42 2.67 0.03 6.48
C SER A 42 3.01 -0.62 5.14
N THR A 43 4.09 -1.40 5.07
CA THR A 43 4.45 -2.18 3.87
C THR A 43 3.35 -3.18 3.52
N GLN A 44 2.82 -3.89 4.53
CA GLN A 44 1.72 -4.83 4.31
C GLN A 44 0.46 -4.13 3.82
N VAL A 45 0.04 -3.06 4.49
CA VAL A 45 -1.18 -2.31 4.13
C VAL A 45 -1.08 -1.73 2.72
N ILE A 46 0.07 -1.16 2.33
CA ILE A 46 0.29 -0.67 0.97
C ILE A 46 0.18 -1.83 -0.02
N SER A 47 0.84 -2.96 0.24
CA SER A 47 0.78 -4.13 -0.62
C SER A 47 -0.66 -4.63 -0.82
N GLU A 48 -1.48 -4.65 0.23
CA GLU A 48 -2.87 -5.11 0.17
C GLU A 48 -3.77 -4.21 -0.69
N HIS A 49 -3.47 -2.90 -0.77
CA HIS A 49 -4.29 -1.95 -1.52
C HIS A 49 -3.78 -1.68 -2.94
N GLU A 50 -2.46 -1.77 -3.14
CA GLU A 50 -1.83 -1.51 -4.45
C GLU A 50 -1.61 -2.78 -5.28
N THR A 51 -1.70 -3.96 -4.67
CA THR A 51 -1.52 -5.23 -5.39
C THR A 51 -2.85 -5.93 -5.58
N ILE A 52 -3.13 -6.30 -6.83
CA ILE A 52 -4.20 -7.23 -7.16
C ILE A 52 -3.55 -8.61 -7.35
N THR A 53 -3.83 -9.55 -6.45
CA THR A 53 -3.47 -10.95 -6.67
C THR A 53 -4.50 -11.57 -7.59
N LEU A 54 -4.12 -11.82 -8.84
CA LEU A 54 -4.97 -12.52 -9.81
C LEU A 54 -4.97 -14.02 -9.50
N LYS A 55 -6.12 -14.67 -9.69
CA LYS A 55 -6.16 -16.13 -9.78
C LYS A 55 -5.44 -16.56 -11.06
N ASP A 56 -4.86 -17.76 -11.03
CA ASP A 56 -3.99 -18.27 -12.11
C ASP A 56 -4.68 -18.24 -13.49
N ASP A 57 -5.99 -18.55 -13.51
CA ASP A 57 -6.83 -18.50 -14.72
C ASP A 57 -7.05 -17.08 -15.27
N VAL A 58 -7.13 -16.08 -14.40
CA VAL A 58 -7.31 -14.67 -14.78
C VAL A 58 -6.01 -14.05 -15.29
N PHE A 59 -4.85 -14.55 -14.85
CA PHE A 59 -3.55 -14.06 -15.32
C PHE A 59 -3.37 -14.32 -16.82
N ASP A 60 -3.68 -15.51 -17.30
CA ASP A 60 -3.59 -15.86 -18.72
C ASP A 60 -4.57 -15.02 -19.57
N GLU A 61 -5.79 -14.80 -19.09
CA GLU A 61 -6.77 -13.92 -19.75
C GLU A 61 -6.28 -12.47 -19.82
N PHE A 62 -5.69 -11.96 -18.75
CA PHE A 62 -5.10 -10.62 -18.70
C PHE A 62 -3.95 -10.49 -19.69
N MET A 63 -3.02 -11.44 -19.70
CA MET A 63 -1.88 -11.44 -20.62
C MET A 63 -2.35 -11.51 -22.08
N ALA A 64 -3.32 -12.38 -22.38
CA ALA A 64 -3.91 -12.47 -23.72
C ALA A 64 -4.60 -11.17 -24.15
N ALA A 65 -5.27 -10.47 -23.23
CA ALA A 65 -5.88 -9.17 -23.50
C ALA A 65 -4.84 -8.08 -23.78
N CYS A 66 -3.70 -8.08 -23.08
CA CYS A 66 -2.58 -7.17 -23.34
C CYS A 66 -1.92 -7.44 -24.71
N GLU A 67 -1.65 -8.70 -25.03
CA GLU A 67 -0.99 -9.07 -26.30
C GLU A 67 -1.89 -8.89 -27.52
N LYS A 68 -3.21 -9.07 -27.36
CA LYS A 68 -4.21 -8.97 -28.43
C LYS A 68 -5.13 -7.76 -28.23
N ALA A 69 -4.57 -6.67 -27.71
CA ALA A 69 -5.31 -5.45 -27.43
C ALA A 69 -6.04 -4.97 -28.69
N LYS A 70 -7.37 -4.87 -28.61
CA LYS A 70 -8.22 -4.34 -29.69
C LYS A 70 -8.26 -2.82 -29.62
N ALA A 71 -8.62 -2.20 -30.74
CA ALA A 71 -8.95 -0.78 -30.75
C ALA A 71 -10.08 -0.49 -29.73
N PRO A 72 -10.05 0.67 -29.03
CA PRO A 72 -11.14 1.09 -28.16
C PRO A 72 -12.47 1.13 -28.91
N ASN A 73 -13.56 0.80 -28.22
CA ASN A 73 -14.88 0.92 -28.81
C ASN A 73 -15.32 2.39 -28.90
N GLN A 74 -16.40 2.65 -29.64
CA GLN A 74 -16.87 4.02 -29.86
C GLN A 74 -17.21 4.75 -28.54
N ALA A 75 -17.79 4.04 -27.57
CA ALA A 75 -18.14 4.64 -26.27
C ALA A 75 -16.91 5.15 -25.50
N LEU A 76 -15.78 4.44 -25.57
CA LEU A 76 -14.52 4.89 -24.98
C LEU A 76 -13.94 6.10 -25.74
N LEU A 77 -14.02 6.11 -27.07
CA LEU A 77 -13.56 7.25 -27.89
C LEU A 77 -14.38 8.52 -27.61
N ASP A 78 -15.71 8.38 -27.53
CA ASP A 78 -16.62 9.48 -27.24
C ASP A 78 -16.37 10.05 -25.83
N ALA A 79 -16.09 9.18 -24.84
CA ALA A 79 -15.77 9.59 -23.47
C ALA A 79 -14.47 10.39 -23.37
N VAL A 80 -13.45 10.03 -24.15
CA VAL A 80 -12.19 10.80 -24.23
C VAL A 80 -12.46 12.18 -24.85
N ALA A 81 -13.15 12.22 -26.01
CA ALA A 81 -13.49 13.49 -26.67
C ALA A 81 -14.27 14.43 -25.74
N PHE A 82 -15.26 13.90 -25.02
CA PHE A 82 -16.02 14.67 -24.02
C PHE A 82 -15.13 15.18 -22.87
N SER A 83 -14.19 14.37 -22.39
CA SER A 83 -13.29 14.77 -21.29
C SER A 83 -12.32 15.87 -21.70
N ASP A 84 -11.79 15.80 -22.93
CA ASP A 84 -10.91 16.82 -23.51
C ASP A 84 -11.63 18.15 -23.72
N GLU A 85 -12.88 18.12 -24.21
CA GLU A 85 -13.72 19.32 -24.37
C GLU A 85 -13.97 20.03 -23.02
N GLN A 86 -14.04 19.26 -21.93
CA GLN A 86 -14.28 19.77 -20.58
C GLN A 86 -12.99 20.20 -19.86
N GLY A 87 -11.82 20.05 -20.50
CA GLY A 87 -10.53 20.49 -19.98
C GLY A 87 -9.96 19.63 -18.85
N PHE A 88 -10.47 18.42 -18.65
CA PHE A 88 -9.86 17.45 -17.73
C PHE A 88 -8.62 16.86 -18.40
N LYS A 89 -7.45 17.00 -17.77
CA LYS A 89 -6.18 16.40 -18.19
C LYS A 89 -5.67 15.45 -17.12
#